data_AF-A0A5C5UM50-F1
#
_entry.id   AF-A0A5C5UM50-F1
#
_cell.length_a   1.000
_cell.length_b   1.000
_cell.length_c   1.000
_cell.angle_alpha   90.00
_cell.angle_beta   90.00
_cell.angle_gamma   90.00
#
_symmetry.space_group_name_H-M   'P 1'
#
loop_
_entity.id
_entity.type
_entity.pdbx_description
1 polymer ?
#
loop_
_entity_poly.entity_id
_entity_poly.type
_entity_poly.pdbx_seq_one_letter_code
_entity_poly.pdbx_strand_id
1 'polypeptide(L)'
;MKGRKLKALSIINYASAVLTLIFVAITWVLTVPEGEFEGAIDVFFTSIIALVFAIMCAIIVCVQWWRGVPPSWGIRIMSAIVLLFGLGFMVILAVDLASGPGGGVNIGLGLVGIAIHLFGFINGLLILASAATTQLSARKGLRKQVA
;
A
#
# COMPACT_ATOMS: atom_id res chain seq x y z
N MET A 1 17.07 22.58 6.35
CA MET A 1 16.43 21.44 7.06
C MET A 1 15.28 20.75 6.31
N LYS A 2 14.48 21.45 5.49
CA LYS A 2 13.31 20.87 4.78
C LYS A 2 13.65 19.67 3.86
N GLY A 3 14.79 19.70 3.15
CA GLY A 3 15.20 18.64 2.22
C GLY A 3 15.48 17.27 2.86
N ARG A 4 16.08 17.23 4.06
CA ARG A 4 16.35 15.95 4.77
C ARG A 4 15.07 15.21 5.16
N LYS A 5 14.05 15.94 5.62
CA LYS A 5 12.75 15.36 6.01
C LYS A 5 12.00 14.78 4.81
N LEU A 6 12.06 15.43 3.65
CA LEU A 6 11.43 14.94 2.42
C LEU A 6 12.12 13.67 1.90
N LYS A 7 13.46 13.63 1.92
CA LYS A 7 14.23 12.43 1.56
C LYS A 7 13.87 11.24 2.45
N ALA A 8 13.76 11.44 3.77
CA ALA A 8 13.36 10.39 4.69
C ALA A 8 11.95 9.85 4.38
N LEU A 9 10.98 10.74 4.10
CA LEU A 9 9.63 10.32 3.69
C LEU A 9 9.64 9.50 2.40
N SER A 10 10.44 9.88 1.40
CA SER A 10 10.56 9.10 0.15
C SER A 10 11.15 7.71 0.39
N ILE A 11 12.12 7.57 1.29
CA ILE A 11 12.70 6.27 1.66
C ILE A 11 11.65 5.40 2.36
N ILE A 12 10.94 5.96 3.33
CA ILE A 12 9.87 5.24 4.04
C ILE A 12 8.78 4.82 3.06
N ASN A 13 8.36 5.70 2.15
CA ASN A 13 7.33 5.38 1.15
C ASN A 13 7.77 4.23 0.23
N TYR A 14 9.02 4.24 -0.21
CA TYR A 14 9.59 3.16 -1.02
C TYR A 14 9.61 1.83 -0.26
N ALA A 15 10.09 1.84 1.00
CA ALA A 15 10.12 0.65 1.84
C ALA A 15 8.70 0.10 2.10
N SER A 16 7.75 1.00 2.35
CA SER A 16 6.32 0.66 2.52
C SER A 16 5.74 0.03 1.26
N ALA A 17 6.07 0.57 0.08
CA ALA A 17 5.62 0.03 -1.20
C ALA A 17 6.18 -1.38 -1.42
N VAL A 18 7.47 -1.59 -1.17
CA VAL A 18 8.11 -2.92 -1.25
C VAL A 18 7.44 -3.91 -0.30
N LEU A 19 7.23 -3.51 0.96
CA LEU A 19 6.57 -4.37 1.96
C LEU A 19 5.13 -4.69 1.55
N THR A 20 4.39 -3.71 1.03
CA THR A 20 3.03 -3.95 0.49
C THR A 20 3.06 -5.05 -0.56
N LEU A 21 3.98 -4.98 -1.54
CA LEU A 21 4.08 -5.98 -2.60
C LEU A 21 4.48 -7.36 -2.07
N ILE A 22 5.44 -7.41 -1.13
CA ILE A 22 5.88 -8.67 -0.51
C ILE A 22 4.72 -9.33 0.22
N PHE A 23 4.00 -8.60 1.07
CA PHE A 23 2.91 -9.18 1.85
C PHE A 23 1.71 -9.56 0.97
N VAL A 24 1.38 -8.79 -0.08
CA VAL A 24 0.37 -9.22 -1.07
C VAL A 24 0.79 -10.51 -1.77
N ALA A 25 2.06 -10.64 -2.15
CA ALA A 25 2.58 -11.86 -2.78
C ALA A 25 2.57 -13.05 -1.82
N ILE A 26 2.93 -12.86 -0.55
CA ILE A 26 2.84 -13.89 0.49
C ILE A 26 1.38 -14.32 0.68
N THR A 27 0.45 -13.37 0.83
CA THR A 27 -0.99 -13.68 0.92
C THR A 27 -1.44 -14.53 -0.26
N TRP A 28 -1.03 -14.17 -1.49
CA TRP A 28 -1.37 -14.96 -2.69
C TRP A 28 -0.85 -16.39 -2.61
N VAL A 29 0.40 -16.59 -2.18
CA VAL A 29 1.00 -17.93 -2.02
C VAL A 29 0.28 -18.73 -0.94
N LEU A 30 -0.06 -18.10 0.20
CA LEU A 30 -0.76 -18.76 1.30
C LEU A 30 -2.22 -19.11 0.97
N THR A 31 -2.83 -18.43 -0.01
CA THR A 31 -4.17 -18.76 -0.52
C THR A 31 -4.17 -19.91 -1.54
N VAL A 32 -3.01 -20.42 -1.97
CA VAL A 32 -2.94 -21.59 -2.85
C VAL A 32 -3.40 -22.83 -2.06
N PRO A 33 -4.34 -23.64 -2.60
CA PRO A 33 -5.10 -24.61 -1.83
C PRO A 33 -4.29 -25.87 -1.51
N GLU A 34 -3.43 -25.79 -0.51
CA GLU A 34 -2.80 -26.95 0.12
C GLU A 34 -3.15 -26.98 1.61
N GLY A 35 -4.39 -27.37 1.96
CA GLY A 35 -4.83 -27.63 3.35
C GLY A 35 -5.77 -26.57 3.94
N GLU A 36 -7.00 -26.99 4.29
CA GLU A 36 -8.18 -26.10 4.35
C GLU A 36 -8.41 -25.27 5.64
N PHE A 37 -7.56 -25.27 6.67
CA PHE A 37 -7.88 -24.52 7.91
C PHE A 37 -6.74 -23.75 8.60
N GLU A 38 -5.49 -24.23 8.58
CA GLU A 38 -4.36 -23.47 9.15
C GLU A 38 -4.03 -22.21 8.35
N GLY A 39 -4.18 -22.26 7.02
CA GLY A 39 -3.88 -21.13 6.14
C GLY A 39 -4.80 -19.92 6.30
N ALA A 40 -6.02 -20.06 6.82
CA ALA A 40 -6.99 -18.96 6.89
C ALA A 40 -6.57 -17.86 7.88
N ILE A 41 -6.00 -18.25 9.01
CA ILE A 41 -5.51 -17.30 10.04
C ILE A 41 -4.26 -16.58 9.54
N ASP A 42 -3.33 -17.31 8.91
CA ASP A 42 -2.12 -16.72 8.35
C ASP A 42 -2.44 -15.75 7.21
N VAL A 43 -3.31 -16.14 6.29
CA VAL A 43 -3.83 -15.28 5.21
C VAL A 43 -4.49 -14.03 5.77
N PHE A 44 -5.25 -14.13 6.86
CA PHE A 44 -5.84 -12.96 7.51
C PHE A 44 -4.78 -12.00 8.05
N PHE A 45 -3.80 -12.49 8.82
CA PHE A 45 -2.75 -11.64 9.38
C PHE A 45 -1.86 -11.02 8.30
N THR A 46 -1.43 -11.78 7.29
CA THR A 46 -0.63 -11.24 6.18
C THR A 46 -1.39 -10.19 5.39
N SER A 47 -2.71 -10.38 5.23
CA SER A 47 -3.59 -9.40 4.57
C SER A 47 -3.72 -8.09 5.35
N ILE A 48 -3.85 -8.16 6.69
CA ILE A 48 -3.85 -6.96 7.55
C ILE A 48 -2.51 -6.22 7.46
N ILE A 49 -1.39 -6.94 7.43
CA ILE A 49 -0.07 -6.31 7.31
C ILE A 49 0.09 -5.63 5.94
N ALA A 50 -0.32 -6.29 4.85
CA ALA A 50 -0.33 -5.69 3.50
C ALA A 50 -1.17 -4.40 3.47
N LEU A 51 -2.35 -4.44 4.09
CA LEU A 51 -3.26 -3.31 4.22
C LEU A 51 -2.61 -2.11 4.95
N VAL A 52 -1.95 -2.36 6.08
CA VAL A 52 -1.27 -1.31 6.86
C VAL A 52 -0.21 -0.61 6.00
N PHE A 53 0.61 -1.37 5.27
CA PHE A 53 1.64 -0.78 4.40
C PHE A 53 1.04 -0.02 3.22
N ALA A 54 -0.05 -0.52 2.62
CA ALA A 54 -0.75 0.17 1.54
C ALA A 54 -1.33 1.53 2.00
N ILE A 55 -1.95 1.57 3.18
CA ILE A 55 -2.46 2.80 3.79
C ILE A 55 -1.30 3.75 4.12
N MET A 56 -0.21 3.24 4.68
CA MET A 56 0.96 4.06 5.00
C MET A 56 1.57 4.71 3.74
N CYS A 57 1.68 3.97 2.64
CA CYS A 57 2.09 4.52 1.34
C CYS A 57 1.22 5.70 0.93
N ALA A 58 -0.09 5.53 1.00
CA ALA A 58 -1.04 6.54 0.60
C ALA A 58 -1.00 7.79 1.49
N ILE A 59 -0.86 7.62 2.82
CA ILE A 59 -0.65 8.74 3.76
C ILE A 59 0.62 9.51 3.41
N ILE A 60 1.73 8.81 3.16
CA ILE A 60 3.00 9.47 2.85
C ILE A 60 2.91 10.25 1.54
N VAL A 61 2.24 9.69 0.52
CA VAL A 61 1.94 10.37 -0.74
C VAL A 61 1.14 11.65 -0.51
N CYS A 62 0.08 11.59 0.30
CA CYS A 62 -0.71 12.77 0.67
C CYS A 62 0.12 13.83 1.42
N VAL A 63 0.98 13.41 2.35
CA VAL A 63 1.89 14.31 3.07
C VAL A 63 2.92 14.95 2.14
N GLN A 64 3.48 14.20 1.18
CA GLN A 64 4.41 14.72 0.18
C GLN A 64 3.73 15.75 -0.72
N TRP A 65 2.51 15.44 -1.18
CA TRP A 65 1.71 16.35 -1.99
C TRP A 65 1.38 17.64 -1.21
N TRP A 66 0.93 17.54 0.04
CA TRP A 66 0.68 18.71 0.91
C TRP A 66 1.93 19.58 1.12
N ARG A 67 3.12 18.96 1.15
CA ARG A 67 4.40 19.65 1.29
C ARG A 67 4.96 20.20 -0.02
N GLY A 68 4.18 20.19 -1.11
CA GLY A 68 4.57 20.77 -2.40
C GLY A 68 5.50 19.88 -3.22
N VAL A 69 5.59 18.58 -2.91
CA VAL A 69 6.27 17.58 -3.74
C VAL A 69 5.20 16.71 -4.37
N PRO A 70 4.55 17.18 -5.46
CA PRO A 70 3.45 16.44 -6.06
C PRO A 70 3.99 15.16 -6.73
N PRO A 71 3.51 13.97 -6.34
CA PRO A 71 3.71 12.79 -7.13
C PRO A 71 3.02 12.92 -8.50
N SER A 72 3.28 11.98 -9.40
CA SER A 72 2.52 11.89 -10.65
C SER A 72 1.01 11.75 -10.37
N TRP A 73 0.19 12.22 -11.31
CA TRP A 73 -1.27 12.18 -11.16
C TRP A 73 -1.81 10.76 -10.87
N GLY A 74 -1.25 9.74 -11.51
CA GLY A 74 -1.64 8.34 -11.26
C GLY A 74 -1.39 7.91 -9.81
N ILE A 75 -0.23 8.22 -9.23
CA ILE A 75 0.09 7.90 -7.83
C ILE A 75 -0.86 8.63 -6.88
N ARG A 76 -1.20 9.89 -7.17
CA ARG A 76 -2.13 10.68 -6.34
C ARG A 76 -3.52 10.06 -6.31
N ILE A 77 -4.06 9.71 -7.47
CA ILE A 77 -5.39 9.11 -7.60
C ILE A 77 -5.40 7.74 -6.91
N MET A 78 -4.43 6.88 -7.18
CA MET A 78 -4.35 5.55 -6.56
C MET A 78 -4.21 5.63 -5.04
N SER A 79 -3.38 6.54 -4.53
CA SER A 79 -3.24 6.74 -3.08
C SER A 79 -4.53 7.24 -2.44
N ALA A 80 -5.27 8.16 -3.09
CA ALA A 80 -6.57 8.60 -2.60
C ALA A 80 -7.60 7.47 -2.56
N ILE A 81 -7.62 6.62 -3.59
CA ILE A 81 -8.49 5.43 -3.65
C ILE A 81 -8.15 4.46 -2.51
N VAL A 82 -6.87 4.13 -2.33
CA VAL A 82 -6.41 3.23 -1.24
C VAL A 82 -6.79 3.78 0.13
N LEU A 83 -6.65 5.11 0.35
CA LEU A 83 -7.09 5.74 1.60
C LEU A 83 -8.59 5.64 1.81
N LEU A 84 -9.40 5.92 0.78
CA LEU A 84 -10.86 5.87 0.89
C LEU A 84 -11.33 4.46 1.25
N PHE A 85 -10.83 3.44 0.54
CA PHE A 85 -11.16 2.06 0.87
C PHE A 85 -10.60 1.64 2.24
N GLY A 86 -9.38 2.07 2.60
CA GLY A 86 -8.81 1.81 3.92
C GLY A 86 -9.65 2.38 5.06
N LEU A 87 -10.17 3.60 4.91
CA LEU A 87 -11.11 4.19 5.87
C LEU A 87 -12.43 3.42 5.91
N GLY A 88 -12.99 3.06 4.75
CA GLY A 88 -14.19 2.23 4.66
C GLY A 88 -14.04 0.88 5.36
N PHE A 89 -12.90 0.23 5.18
CA PHE A 89 -12.56 -1.03 5.86
C PHE A 89 -12.54 -0.88 7.37
N MET A 90 -11.87 0.17 7.89
CA MET A 90 -11.80 0.42 9.33
C MET A 90 -13.19 0.67 9.93
N VAL A 91 -14.06 1.39 9.22
CA VAL A 91 -15.45 1.62 9.65
C VAL A 91 -16.22 0.30 9.69
N ILE A 92 -16.18 -0.48 8.61
CA ILE A 92 -16.90 -1.76 8.54
C ILE A 92 -16.38 -2.71 9.63
N LEU A 93 -15.06 -2.82 9.80
CA LEU A 93 -14.43 -3.66 10.82
C LEU A 93 -14.84 -3.23 12.23
N ALA A 94 -14.84 -1.93 12.52
CA ALA A 94 -15.24 -1.41 13.82
C ALA A 94 -16.73 -1.70 14.13
N VAL A 95 -17.61 -1.56 13.13
CA VAL A 95 -19.03 -1.90 13.26
C VAL A 95 -19.21 -3.40 13.49
N ASP A 96 -18.49 -4.23 12.75
CA ASP A 96 -18.54 -5.69 12.85
C ASP A 96 -18.10 -6.15 14.25
N LEU A 97 -16.97 -5.64 14.74
CA LEU A 97 -16.46 -5.92 16.09
C LEU A 97 -17.42 -5.46 17.20
N ALA A 98 -18.12 -4.34 17.00
CA ALA A 98 -19.10 -3.84 17.97
C ALA A 98 -20.40 -4.65 18.01
N SER A 99 -20.73 -5.39 16.94
CA SER A 99 -21.97 -6.17 16.83
C SER A 99 -21.97 -7.50 17.61
N GLY A 100 -20.82 -7.88 18.17
CA GLY A 100 -20.66 -9.05 19.03
C GLY A 100 -20.45 -10.37 18.27
N PRO A 101 -20.27 -11.50 19.00
CA PRO A 101 -19.83 -12.79 18.43
C PRO A 101 -20.82 -13.49 17.48
N GLY A 102 -21.92 -12.85 17.09
CA GLY A 102 -22.93 -13.37 16.18
C GLY A 102 -22.93 -12.75 14.78
N GLY A 103 -21.98 -11.85 14.49
CA GLY A 103 -21.82 -11.27 13.15
C GLY A 103 -21.45 -12.35 12.15
N GLY A 104 -22.39 -12.73 11.28
CA GLY A 104 -22.12 -13.63 10.17
C GLY A 104 -21.02 -13.07 9.24
N VAL A 105 -20.52 -13.91 8.32
CA VAL A 105 -19.48 -13.52 7.35
C VAL A 105 -19.85 -12.21 6.66
N ASN A 106 -19.12 -11.13 6.98
CA ASN A 106 -19.35 -9.82 6.41
C ASN A 106 -18.74 -9.75 5.00
N ILE A 107 -19.53 -10.13 3.99
CA ILE A 107 -19.12 -10.10 2.57
C ILE A 107 -18.60 -8.70 2.18
N GLY A 108 -19.19 -7.64 2.75
CA GLY A 108 -18.74 -6.26 2.54
C GLY A 108 -17.30 -6.04 3.02
N LEU A 109 -16.95 -6.53 4.21
CA LEU A 109 -15.59 -6.46 4.74
C LEU A 109 -14.60 -7.21 3.84
N GLY A 110 -14.98 -8.39 3.35
CA GLY A 110 -14.18 -9.18 2.42
C GLY A 110 -13.93 -8.47 1.08
N LEU A 111 -14.99 -7.94 0.46
CA LEU A 111 -14.89 -7.21 -0.83
C LEU A 111 -14.05 -5.94 -0.70
N VAL A 112 -14.23 -5.18 0.38
CA VAL A 112 -13.43 -3.99 0.65
C VAL A 112 -11.98 -4.37 0.92
N GLY A 113 -11.72 -5.45 1.66
CA GLY A 113 -10.39 -5.99 1.86
C GLY A 113 -9.69 -6.34 0.55
N ILE A 114 -10.36 -7.05 -0.36
CA ILE A 114 -9.86 -7.39 -1.70
C ILE A 114 -9.55 -6.13 -2.52
N ALA A 115 -10.46 -5.15 -2.51
CA ALA A 115 -10.26 -3.89 -3.22
C ALA A 115 -8.98 -3.19 -2.76
N ILE A 116 -8.73 -3.13 -1.45
CA ILE A 116 -7.52 -2.48 -0.93
C ILE A 116 -6.27 -3.26 -1.29
N HIS A 117 -6.31 -4.59 -1.32
CA HIS A 117 -5.17 -5.38 -1.77
C HIS A 117 -4.83 -5.06 -3.22
N LEU A 118 -5.83 -5.06 -4.10
CA LEU A 118 -5.63 -4.78 -5.52
C LEU A 118 -5.11 -3.36 -5.76
N PHE A 119 -5.79 -2.35 -5.22
CA PHE A 119 -5.39 -0.95 -5.40
C PHE A 119 -4.11 -0.62 -4.65
N GLY A 120 -3.87 -1.22 -3.49
CA GLY A 120 -2.64 -1.10 -2.71
C GLY A 120 -1.45 -1.67 -3.45
N PHE A 121 -1.61 -2.83 -4.09
CA PHE A 121 -0.60 -3.44 -4.96
C PHE A 121 -0.27 -2.54 -6.15
N ILE A 122 -1.28 -2.05 -6.88
CA ILE A 122 -1.09 -1.13 -8.00
C ILE A 122 -0.40 0.16 -7.54
N ASN A 123 -0.81 0.73 -6.40
CA ASN A 123 -0.19 1.93 -5.83
C ASN A 123 1.29 1.68 -5.48
N GLY A 124 1.61 0.54 -4.88
CA GLY A 124 2.97 0.11 -4.59
C GLY A 124 3.84 0.01 -5.84
N LEU A 125 3.33 -0.60 -6.92
CA LEU A 125 4.02 -0.68 -8.21
C LEU A 125 4.31 0.70 -8.80
N LEU A 126 3.33 1.61 -8.77
CA LEU A 126 3.52 2.97 -9.28
C LEU A 126 4.59 3.75 -8.49
N ILE A 127 4.63 3.60 -7.17
CA ILE A 127 5.65 4.21 -6.31
C ILE A 127 7.05 3.66 -6.65
N LEU A 128 7.16 2.33 -6.81
CA LEU A 128 8.41 1.67 -7.21
C LEU A 128 8.89 2.12 -8.60
N ALA A 129 8.00 2.16 -9.58
CA ALA A 129 8.30 2.61 -10.94
C ALA A 129 8.75 4.09 -10.94
N SER A 130 8.11 4.94 -10.15
CA SER A 130 8.50 6.35 -9.99
C SER A 130 9.88 6.50 -9.34
N ALA A 131 10.21 5.66 -8.35
CA ALA A 131 11.54 5.66 -7.75
C ALA A 131 12.62 5.21 -8.76
N ALA A 132 12.36 4.14 -9.50
CA ALA A 132 13.29 3.61 -10.51
C ALA A 132 13.57 4.62 -11.64
N THR A 133 12.52 5.24 -12.20
CA THR A 133 12.65 6.27 -13.24
C THR A 133 13.45 7.50 -12.78
N THR A 134 13.29 7.90 -11.52
CA THR A 134 14.07 8.99 -10.92
C THR A 134 15.55 8.63 -10.84
N GLN A 135 15.88 7.41 -10.39
CA GLN A 135 17.27 6.94 -10.30
C GLN A 135 17.93 6.82 -11.69
N LEU A 136 17.20 6.29 -12.67
CA LEU A 136 17.70 6.15 -14.05
C LEU A 136 17.98 7.51 -14.68
N SER A 137 17.10 8.50 -14.46
CA SER A 137 17.29 9.86 -14.96
C SER A 137 18.51 10.54 -14.32
N ALA A 138 18.71 10.36 -13.01
CA ALA A 138 19.89 10.89 -12.31
C ALA A 138 21.20 10.31 -12.87
N ARG A 139 21.23 9.00 -13.17
CA ARG A 139 22.39 8.33 -13.77
C ARG A 139 22.69 8.85 -15.18
N LYS A 140 21.67 9.09 -16.01
CA LYS A 140 21.85 9.66 -17.36
C LYS A 140 22.40 11.08 -17.32
N GLY A 141 21.95 11.90 -16.36
CA GLY A 141 22.47 13.27 -16.17
C GLY A 141 23.96 13.27 -15.83
N LEU A 142 24.40 12.41 -14.90
CA LEU A 142 25.81 12.28 -14.52
C LEU A 142 26.69 11.85 -15.70
N ARG A 143 26.23 10.90 -16.52
CA ARG A 143 26.98 10.46 -17.73
C ARG A 143 27.19 11.60 -18.74
N LYS A 144 26.23 12.51 -18.90
CA LYS A 144 26.35 13.67 -19.80
C LYS A 144 27.30 14.77 -19.29
N GLN A 145 27.63 14.77 -18.00
CA GLN A 145 28.56 15.76 -17.42
C GLN A 145 30.01 15.30 -17.48
N VAL A 146 30.25 14.01 -17.70
CA VAL A 146 31.59 13.39 -17.74
C VAL A 146 32.06 13.12 -19.17
N ALA A 147 31.13 13.14 -20.14
CA ALA A 147 31.41 13.02 -21.58
C ALA A 147 31.50 14.40 -22.23
#